data_AF-A0ABD6CT63-F1
#
_entry.id   AF-A0ABD6CT63-F1
#
_cell.length_a   1.000
_cell.length_b   1.000
_cell.length_c   1.000
_cell.angle_alpha   90.00
_cell.angle_beta   90.00
_cell.angle_gamma   90.00
#
_symmetry.space_group_name_H-M   'P 1'
#
loop_
_entity.id
_entity.type
_entity.pdbx_description
1 polymer ?
#
loop_
_entity_poly.entity_id
_entity_poly.type
_entity_poly.pdbx_seq_one_letter_code
_entity_poly.pdbx_strand_id
1 'polypeptide(L)'
;MAIQTTELESELDSLEQKAEEYDTRTHTEKRVAQAEEDLKKLNRALNKLENSLDGFERQAGILTEVFGRSLPSKATSARDKARSITRVSQDDVLNIIDDSSQSLSSHIDDVRETREDVNDARRFIDEHLQEIQRRQLDDANTAESIQKIVGEDPDAMKTISRYRSFLNSILNPNDSVSHLKSQWQGLEKAFENLDTDWKGFQRRHGLSDQTIEDLKTLSEVGQVDLDDLSDTSVNEMLDVPELRSTIKVSL
;
A
#
# COMPACT_ATOMS: atom_id res chain seq x y z
N MET A 1 -60.95 51.09 -44.30
CA MET A 1 -60.85 49.91 -43.42
C MET A 1 -59.42 49.39 -43.52
N ALA A 2 -58.54 49.80 -42.62
CA ALA A 2 -57.11 49.44 -42.63
C ALA A 2 -56.50 49.56 -41.21
N ILE A 3 -57.26 49.14 -40.19
CA ILE A 3 -56.87 49.29 -38.77
C ILE A 3 -56.72 47.92 -38.08
N GLN A 4 -57.22 46.83 -38.67
CA GLN A 4 -57.14 45.49 -38.09
C GLN A 4 -55.81 44.75 -38.36
N THR A 5 -55.01 45.16 -39.34
CA THR A 5 -53.74 44.49 -39.67
C THR A 5 -52.60 44.80 -38.70
N THR A 6 -52.54 46.02 -38.17
CA THR A 6 -51.47 46.46 -37.25
C THR A 6 -51.60 45.91 -35.84
N GLU A 7 -52.82 45.61 -35.40
CA GLU A 7 -53.09 45.05 -34.06
C GLU A 7 -52.73 43.55 -34.01
N LEU A 8 -53.02 42.82 -35.09
CA LEU A 8 -52.64 41.42 -35.28
C LEU A 8 -51.12 41.24 -35.45
N GLU A 9 -50.44 42.12 -36.18
CA GLU A 9 -48.97 42.11 -36.30
C GLU A 9 -48.29 42.35 -34.93
N SER A 10 -48.77 43.34 -34.17
CA SER A 10 -48.24 43.62 -32.83
C SER A 10 -48.46 42.49 -31.82
N GLU A 11 -49.56 41.74 -31.94
CA GLU A 11 -49.86 40.60 -31.09
C GLU A 11 -49.01 39.37 -31.48
N LEU A 12 -48.71 39.21 -32.77
CA LEU A 12 -47.80 38.18 -33.29
C LEU A 12 -46.36 38.41 -32.81
N ASP A 13 -45.86 39.65 -32.90
CA ASP A 13 -44.52 40.04 -32.40
C ASP A 13 -44.39 39.80 -30.89
N SER A 14 -45.45 40.10 -30.11
CA SER A 14 -45.47 39.83 -28.67
C SER A 14 -45.47 38.33 -28.34
N LEU A 15 -46.13 37.51 -29.17
CA LEU A 15 -46.15 36.07 -29.04
C LEU A 15 -44.80 35.44 -29.41
N GLU A 16 -44.15 35.95 -30.46
CA GLU A 16 -42.82 35.52 -30.89
C GLU A 16 -41.77 35.86 -29.83
N GLN A 17 -41.80 37.07 -29.27
CA GLN A 17 -40.93 37.47 -28.17
C GLN A 17 -41.16 36.63 -26.90
N LYS A 18 -42.42 36.30 -26.57
CA LYS A 18 -42.73 35.40 -25.44
C LYS A 18 -42.27 33.98 -25.69
N ALA A 19 -42.37 33.49 -26.94
CA ALA A 19 -41.87 32.17 -27.30
C ALA A 19 -40.35 32.12 -27.19
N GLU A 20 -39.64 33.16 -27.64
CA GLU A 20 -38.19 33.27 -27.57
C GLU A 20 -37.68 33.41 -26.12
N GLU A 21 -38.38 34.19 -25.28
CA GLU A 21 -38.13 34.27 -23.83
C GLU A 21 -38.41 32.92 -23.14
N TYR A 22 -39.50 32.24 -23.49
CA TYR A 22 -39.85 30.93 -22.93
C TYR A 22 -38.83 29.86 -23.33
N ASP A 23 -38.38 29.83 -24.57
CA ASP A 23 -37.35 28.92 -25.05
C ASP A 23 -36.00 29.21 -24.39
N THR A 24 -35.62 30.49 -24.27
CA THR A 24 -34.40 30.91 -23.56
C THR A 24 -34.44 30.51 -22.08
N ARG A 25 -35.58 30.72 -21.42
CA ARG A 25 -35.78 30.34 -20.01
C ARG A 25 -35.74 28.83 -19.83
N THR A 26 -36.47 28.09 -20.66
CA THR A 26 -36.49 26.62 -20.62
C THR A 26 -35.10 26.04 -20.90
N HIS A 27 -34.36 26.62 -21.85
CA HIS A 27 -32.99 26.23 -22.15
C HIS A 27 -32.05 26.52 -20.98
N THR A 28 -32.21 27.67 -20.33
CA THR A 28 -31.44 28.05 -19.13
C THR A 28 -31.73 27.11 -17.96
N GLU A 29 -33.00 26.83 -17.66
CA GLU A 29 -33.41 25.90 -16.59
C GLU A 29 -32.86 24.49 -16.84
N LYS A 30 -32.91 24.00 -18.09
CA LYS A 30 -32.29 22.71 -18.47
C LYS A 30 -30.78 22.70 -18.27
N ARG A 31 -30.07 23.77 -18.66
CA ARG A 31 -28.62 23.90 -18.46
C ARG A 31 -28.24 23.92 -16.98
N VAL A 32 -28.99 24.64 -16.15
CA VAL A 32 -28.79 24.67 -14.69
C VAL A 32 -29.01 23.28 -14.09
N ALA A 33 -30.11 22.60 -14.45
CA ALA A 33 -30.39 21.26 -13.94
C ALA A 33 -29.29 20.24 -14.31
N GLN A 34 -28.77 20.31 -15.55
CA GLN A 34 -27.66 19.47 -16.00
C GLN A 34 -26.37 19.76 -15.22
N ALA A 35 -26.02 21.04 -15.06
CA ALA A 35 -24.85 21.45 -14.30
C ALA A 35 -24.93 21.01 -12.83
N GLU A 36 -26.09 21.12 -12.19
CA GLU A 36 -26.32 20.62 -10.83
C GLU A 36 -26.12 19.10 -10.73
N GLU A 37 -26.62 18.34 -11.71
CA GLU A 37 -26.46 16.89 -11.74
C GLU A 37 -24.99 16.50 -11.89
N ASP A 38 -24.26 17.17 -12.79
CA ASP A 38 -22.86 16.88 -13.06
C ASP A 38 -21.96 17.32 -11.89
N LEU A 39 -22.25 18.43 -11.22
CA LEU A 39 -21.58 18.80 -9.97
C LEU A 39 -21.79 17.76 -8.86
N LYS A 40 -23.00 17.20 -8.73
CA LYS A 40 -23.26 16.09 -7.79
C LYS A 40 -22.44 14.85 -8.15
N LYS A 41 -22.30 14.53 -9.45
CA LYS A 41 -21.46 13.40 -9.92
C LYS A 41 -19.99 13.65 -9.65
N LEU A 42 -19.49 14.85 -9.93
CA LEU A 42 -18.11 15.26 -9.68
C LEU A 42 -17.78 15.16 -8.20
N ASN A 43 -18.62 15.71 -7.32
CA ASN A 43 -18.40 15.62 -5.88
C ASN A 43 -18.34 14.15 -5.41
N ARG A 44 -19.22 13.28 -5.91
CA ARG A 44 -19.15 11.84 -5.60
C ARG A 44 -17.87 11.18 -6.13
N ALA A 45 -17.39 11.58 -7.30
CA ALA A 45 -16.16 11.05 -7.88
C ALA A 45 -14.93 11.50 -7.07
N LEU A 46 -14.87 12.76 -6.66
CA LEU A 46 -13.81 13.32 -5.82
C LEU A 46 -13.78 12.65 -4.43
N ASN A 47 -14.93 12.47 -3.78
CA ASN A 47 -15.00 11.74 -2.50
C ASN A 47 -14.48 10.30 -2.63
N LYS A 48 -14.76 9.63 -3.76
CA LYS A 48 -14.22 8.28 -4.01
C LYS A 48 -12.72 8.29 -4.27
N LEU A 49 -12.20 9.33 -4.95
CA LEU A 49 -10.77 9.51 -5.16
C LEU A 49 -10.05 9.77 -3.83
N GLU A 50 -10.60 10.61 -2.97
CA GLU A 50 -10.08 10.89 -1.62
C GLU A 50 -9.95 9.61 -0.79
N ASN A 51 -11.01 8.80 -0.70
CA ASN A 51 -10.95 7.51 -0.01
C ASN A 51 -9.89 6.55 -0.59
N SER A 52 -9.71 6.56 -1.92
CA SER A 52 -8.66 5.77 -2.59
C SER A 52 -7.26 6.31 -2.26
N LEU A 53 -7.10 7.65 -2.19
CA LEU A 53 -5.86 8.31 -1.81
C LEU A 53 -5.48 8.04 -0.37
N ASP A 54 -6.42 8.09 0.57
CA ASP A 54 -6.13 7.77 1.99
C ASP A 54 -5.54 6.37 2.14
N GLY A 55 -6.13 5.38 1.46
CA GLY A 55 -5.62 4.01 1.44
C GLY A 55 -4.24 3.90 0.79
N PHE A 56 -4.04 4.60 -0.33
CA PHE A 56 -2.76 4.66 -1.04
C PHE A 56 -1.66 5.33 -0.20
N GLU A 57 -1.91 6.50 0.38
CA GLU A 57 -0.97 7.27 1.18
C GLU A 57 -0.54 6.50 2.43
N ARG A 58 -1.47 5.77 3.04
CA ARG A 58 -1.16 4.89 4.16
C ARG A 58 -0.17 3.79 3.78
N GLN A 59 -0.43 3.06 2.70
CA GLN A 59 0.44 1.96 2.25
C GLN A 59 1.78 2.49 1.74
N ALA A 60 1.77 3.62 1.02
CA ALA A 60 2.97 4.31 0.61
C ALA A 60 3.82 4.70 1.82
N GLY A 61 3.21 5.25 2.88
CA GLY A 61 3.89 5.58 4.14
C GLY A 61 4.48 4.37 4.84
N ILE A 62 3.79 3.21 4.85
CA ILE A 62 4.36 1.97 5.37
C ILE A 62 5.60 1.57 4.57
N LEU A 63 5.51 1.58 3.23
CA LEU A 63 6.63 1.22 2.38
C LEU A 63 7.84 2.15 2.56
N THR A 64 7.60 3.47 2.63
CA THR A 64 8.66 4.47 2.63
C THR A 64 9.18 4.81 4.01
N GLU A 65 8.32 4.97 5.00
CA GLU A 65 8.71 5.45 6.33
C GLU A 65 9.01 4.33 7.32
N VAL A 66 8.28 3.21 7.22
CA VAL A 66 8.50 2.05 8.09
C VAL A 66 9.64 1.21 7.52
N PHE A 67 9.52 0.78 6.27
CA PHE A 67 10.52 -0.10 5.64
C PHE A 67 11.64 0.63 4.88
N GLY A 68 11.63 1.97 4.84
CA GLY A 68 12.70 2.75 4.22
C GLY A 68 12.86 2.54 2.70
N ARG A 69 11.85 2.00 2.02
CA ARG A 69 11.93 1.70 0.58
C ARG A 69 11.49 2.90 -0.26
N SER A 70 12.03 3.04 -1.46
CA SER A 70 11.58 4.06 -2.40
C SER A 70 10.18 3.75 -2.93
N LEU A 71 9.37 4.78 -3.11
CA LEU A 71 8.08 4.64 -3.78
C LEU A 71 8.30 4.28 -5.26
N PRO A 72 7.61 3.27 -5.83
CA PRO A 72 7.73 2.94 -7.25
C PRO A 72 7.31 4.11 -8.15
N SER A 73 7.87 4.17 -9.36
CA SER A 73 7.55 5.22 -10.34
C SER A 73 6.06 5.29 -10.66
N LYS A 74 5.41 4.13 -10.87
CA LYS A 74 3.95 4.03 -11.09
C LYS A 74 3.15 4.71 -9.97
N ALA A 75 3.55 4.50 -8.72
CA ALA A 75 2.91 5.10 -7.56
C ALA A 75 3.18 6.60 -7.43
N THR A 76 4.39 7.05 -7.77
CA THR A 76 4.73 8.48 -7.82
C THR A 76 3.88 9.19 -8.87
N SER A 77 3.78 8.64 -10.08
CA SER A 77 2.96 9.20 -11.16
C SER A 77 1.47 9.28 -10.80
N ALA A 78 0.92 8.22 -10.20
CA ALA A 78 -0.48 8.21 -9.76
C ALA A 78 -0.75 9.28 -8.69
N ARG A 79 0.16 9.44 -7.71
CA ARG A 79 0.09 10.50 -6.69
C ARG A 79 0.12 11.89 -7.32
N ASP A 80 1.00 12.11 -8.29
CA ASP A 80 1.12 13.42 -8.95
C ASP A 80 -0.09 13.76 -9.83
N LYS A 81 -0.66 12.76 -10.54
CA LYS A 81 -1.92 12.90 -11.30
C LYS A 81 -3.11 13.21 -10.38
N ALA A 82 -3.18 12.55 -9.22
CA ALA A 82 -4.20 12.85 -8.22
C ALA A 82 -4.06 14.28 -7.66
N ARG A 83 -2.83 14.74 -7.40
CA ARG A 83 -2.55 16.11 -6.98
C ARG A 83 -2.90 17.15 -8.04
N SER A 84 -2.74 16.85 -9.34
CA SER A 84 -3.15 17.80 -10.38
C SER A 84 -4.67 17.97 -10.43
N ILE A 85 -5.43 16.89 -10.21
CA ILE A 85 -6.90 16.94 -10.19
C ILE A 85 -7.44 17.71 -8.98
N THR A 86 -6.84 17.55 -7.80
CA THR A 86 -7.30 18.24 -6.58
C THR A 86 -6.93 19.73 -6.52
N ARG A 87 -6.11 20.21 -7.45
CA ARG A 87 -5.72 21.63 -7.56
C ARG A 87 -6.68 22.48 -8.38
N VAL A 88 -7.68 21.87 -9.02
CA VAL A 88 -8.70 22.59 -9.79
C VAL A 88 -9.53 23.45 -8.83
N SER A 89 -9.58 24.76 -9.09
CA SER A 89 -10.30 25.71 -8.26
C SER A 89 -11.80 25.73 -8.57
N GLN A 90 -12.60 26.34 -7.69
CA GLN A 90 -14.03 26.54 -7.95
C GLN A 90 -14.26 27.39 -9.21
N ASP A 91 -13.41 28.39 -9.45
CA ASP A 91 -13.48 29.24 -10.64
C ASP A 91 -13.18 28.45 -11.91
N ASP A 92 -12.25 27.49 -11.86
CA ASP A 92 -11.97 26.58 -12.98
C ASP A 92 -13.18 25.69 -13.29
N VAL A 93 -13.86 25.19 -12.26
CA VAL A 93 -15.10 24.40 -12.42
C VAL A 93 -16.22 25.24 -13.03
N LEU A 94 -16.37 26.50 -12.61
CA LEU A 94 -17.35 27.42 -13.19
C LEU A 94 -17.02 27.74 -14.66
N ASN A 95 -15.74 27.95 -14.98
CA ASN A 95 -15.29 28.14 -16.36
C ASN A 95 -15.58 26.92 -17.24
N ILE A 96 -15.43 25.70 -16.72
CA ILE A 96 -15.77 24.46 -17.44
C ILE A 96 -17.29 24.33 -17.67
N ILE A 97 -18.12 24.85 -16.77
CA ILE A 97 -19.59 24.86 -16.94
C ILE A 97 -20.03 25.89 -17.98
N ASP A 98 -19.34 27.03 -18.03
CA ASP A 98 -19.65 28.14 -18.94
C ASP A 98 -19.10 27.93 -20.36
N ASP A 99 -17.98 27.20 -20.50
CA ASP A 99 -17.37 26.90 -21.79
C ASP A 99 -18.10 25.73 -22.50
N SER A 100 -18.80 26.03 -23.59
CA SER A 100 -19.51 25.04 -24.39
C SER A 100 -18.61 24.01 -25.09
N SER A 101 -17.29 24.24 -25.11
CA SER A 101 -16.29 23.33 -25.68
C SER A 101 -15.71 22.33 -24.66
N GLN A 102 -15.85 22.59 -23.36
CA GLN A 102 -15.41 21.70 -22.29
C GLN A 102 -16.63 21.15 -21.54
N SER A 103 -16.73 19.83 -21.42
CA SER A 103 -17.81 19.24 -20.63
C SER A 103 -17.28 18.89 -19.24
N LEU A 104 -18.03 19.29 -18.20
CA LEU A 104 -17.83 18.82 -16.83
C LEU A 104 -17.81 17.27 -16.77
N SER A 105 -18.47 16.60 -17.72
CA SER A 105 -18.40 15.14 -17.90
C SER A 105 -16.98 14.63 -18.17
N SER A 106 -16.20 15.31 -19.01
CA SER A 106 -14.80 14.94 -19.29
C SER A 106 -13.96 15.02 -18.02
N HIS A 107 -14.16 16.07 -17.21
CA HIS A 107 -13.42 16.22 -15.96
C HIS A 107 -13.82 15.15 -14.93
N ILE A 108 -15.10 14.76 -14.89
CA ILE A 108 -15.56 13.63 -14.06
C ILE A 108 -14.87 12.33 -14.48
N ASP A 109 -14.68 12.11 -15.78
CA ASP A 109 -14.01 10.92 -16.29
C ASP A 109 -12.49 10.94 -15.97
N ASP A 110 -11.82 12.10 -16.04
CA ASP A 110 -10.44 12.25 -15.59
C ASP A 110 -10.26 11.90 -14.10
N VAL A 111 -11.20 12.32 -13.25
CA VAL A 111 -11.22 11.99 -11.80
C VAL A 111 -11.38 10.48 -11.61
N ARG A 112 -12.23 9.82 -12.42
CA ARG A 112 -12.45 8.38 -12.35
C ARG A 112 -11.22 7.59 -12.80
N GLU A 113 -10.62 7.98 -13.93
CA GLU A 113 -9.39 7.36 -14.44
C GLU A 113 -8.25 7.51 -13.43
N THR A 114 -8.09 8.70 -12.86
CA THR A 114 -7.06 8.94 -11.84
C THR A 114 -7.30 8.12 -10.57
N ARG A 115 -8.55 7.91 -10.18
CA ARG A 115 -8.89 6.99 -9.09
C ARG A 115 -8.48 5.55 -9.43
N GLU A 116 -8.67 5.12 -10.67
CA GLU A 116 -8.23 3.80 -11.12
C GLU A 116 -6.70 3.70 -11.06
N ASP A 117 -5.97 4.70 -11.55
CA ASP A 117 -4.52 4.78 -11.45
C ASP A 117 -4.01 4.71 -10.00
N VAL A 118 -4.68 5.41 -9.07
CA VAL A 118 -4.36 5.37 -7.63
C VAL A 118 -4.61 3.98 -7.07
N ASN A 119 -5.73 3.33 -7.41
CA ASN A 119 -6.02 1.97 -6.95
C ASN A 119 -5.04 0.93 -7.52
N ASP A 120 -4.59 1.13 -8.76
CA ASP A 120 -3.59 0.30 -9.42
C ASP A 120 -2.21 0.46 -8.79
N ALA A 121 -1.81 1.70 -8.53
CA ALA A 121 -0.59 2.00 -7.79
C ALA A 121 -0.62 1.44 -6.37
N ARG A 122 -1.79 1.53 -5.71
CA ARG A 122 -2.04 0.96 -4.39
C ARG A 122 -1.82 -0.55 -4.39
N ARG A 123 -2.46 -1.28 -5.31
CA ARG A 123 -2.27 -2.74 -5.46
C ARG A 123 -0.81 -3.11 -5.70
N PHE A 124 -0.11 -2.31 -6.49
CA PHE A 124 1.31 -2.52 -6.75
C PHE A 124 2.16 -2.34 -5.47
N ILE A 125 1.87 -1.33 -4.65
CA ILE A 125 2.52 -1.16 -3.34
C ILE A 125 2.22 -2.36 -2.42
N ASP A 126 0.97 -2.83 -2.40
CA ASP A 126 0.58 -3.99 -1.60
C ASP A 126 1.37 -5.25 -1.97
N GLU A 127 1.61 -5.50 -3.26
CA GLU A 127 2.44 -6.61 -3.73
C GLU A 127 3.88 -6.49 -3.21
N HIS A 128 4.46 -5.29 -3.26
CA HIS A 128 5.79 -5.04 -2.70
C HIS A 128 5.83 -5.22 -1.17
N LEU A 129 4.82 -4.75 -0.45
CA LEU A 129 4.73 -4.92 0.99
C LEU A 129 4.57 -6.39 1.39
N GLN A 130 3.79 -7.17 0.62
CA GLN A 130 3.67 -8.61 0.81
C GLN A 130 5.00 -9.34 0.58
N GLU A 131 5.77 -8.93 -0.44
CA GLU A 131 7.09 -9.50 -0.68
C GLU A 131 8.06 -9.21 0.47
N ILE A 132 8.07 -7.97 0.97
CA ILE A 132 8.86 -7.59 2.15
C ILE A 132 8.44 -8.43 3.36
N GLN A 133 7.13 -8.53 3.61
CA GLN A 133 6.59 -9.31 4.72
C GLN A 133 7.04 -10.77 4.65
N ARG A 134 6.92 -11.42 3.48
CA ARG A 134 7.35 -12.82 3.29
C ARG A 134 8.82 -13.01 3.62
N ARG A 135 9.70 -12.18 3.03
CA ARG A 135 11.15 -12.26 3.29
C ARG A 135 11.48 -12.09 4.76
N GLN A 136 10.86 -11.10 5.42
CA GLN A 136 11.11 -10.84 6.84
C GLN A 136 10.55 -11.95 7.75
N LEU A 137 9.45 -12.60 7.37
CA LEU A 137 8.96 -13.78 8.07
C LEU A 137 9.88 -14.99 7.88
N ASP A 138 10.49 -15.15 6.70
CA ASP A 138 11.48 -16.20 6.45
C ASP A 138 12.75 -15.98 7.29
N ASP A 139 13.21 -14.74 7.42
CA ASP A 139 14.32 -14.37 8.33
C ASP A 139 13.96 -14.69 9.79
N ALA A 140 12.72 -14.42 10.20
CA ALA A 140 12.22 -14.78 11.54
C ALA A 140 12.13 -16.29 11.74
N ASN A 141 11.78 -17.07 10.72
CA ASN A 141 11.78 -18.54 10.75
C ASN A 141 13.20 -19.08 10.89
N THR A 142 14.14 -18.52 10.12
CA THR A 142 15.56 -18.87 10.20
C THR A 142 16.14 -18.55 11.58
N ALA A 143 15.86 -17.36 12.13
CA ALA A 143 16.30 -16.98 13.47
C ALA A 143 15.75 -17.94 14.54
N GLU A 144 14.49 -18.34 14.45
CA GLU A 144 13.91 -19.33 15.37
C GLU A 144 14.61 -20.69 15.27
N SER A 145 14.84 -21.18 14.04
CA SER A 145 15.57 -22.43 13.82
C SER A 145 16.97 -22.40 14.41
N ILE A 146 17.70 -21.28 14.25
CA ILE A 146 19.01 -21.09 14.86
C ILE A 146 18.86 -21.07 16.39
N GLN A 147 17.91 -20.32 16.95
CA GLN A 147 17.71 -20.26 18.40
C GLN A 147 17.39 -21.62 19.02
N LYS A 148 16.61 -22.47 18.34
CA LYS A 148 16.33 -23.85 18.81
C LYS A 148 17.59 -24.71 18.93
N ILE A 149 18.60 -24.49 18.08
CA ILE A 149 19.85 -25.26 18.12
C ILE A 149 20.90 -24.64 19.06
N VAL A 150 20.89 -23.32 19.30
CA VAL A 150 21.89 -22.64 20.15
C VAL A 150 21.49 -22.51 21.63
N GLY A 151 20.40 -23.16 22.05
CA GLY A 151 19.99 -23.23 23.46
C GLY A 151 18.71 -22.48 23.83
N GLU A 152 17.96 -21.99 22.84
CA GLU A 152 16.60 -21.43 22.97
C GLU A 152 16.50 -20.29 24.00
N ASP A 153 17.27 -19.21 23.81
CA ASP A 153 17.21 -18.05 24.70
C ASP A 153 15.78 -17.46 24.76
N PRO A 154 15.15 -17.39 25.95
CA PRO A 154 13.77 -16.92 26.07
C PRO A 154 13.56 -15.49 25.57
N ASP A 155 14.55 -14.60 25.73
CA ASP A 155 14.46 -13.21 25.29
C ASP A 155 14.58 -13.08 23.76
N ALA A 156 15.45 -13.88 23.13
CA ALA A 156 15.51 -14.02 21.68
C ALA A 156 14.19 -14.56 21.09
N MET A 157 13.64 -15.65 21.65
CA MET A 157 12.37 -16.24 21.20
C MET A 157 11.20 -15.27 21.32
N LYS A 158 11.16 -14.49 22.41
CA LYS A 158 10.17 -13.42 22.60
C LYS A 158 10.32 -12.31 21.57
N THR A 159 11.55 -11.94 21.23
CA THR A 159 11.84 -10.94 20.19
C THR A 159 11.38 -11.42 18.82
N ILE A 160 11.69 -12.65 18.43
CA ILE A 160 11.23 -13.28 17.18
C ILE A 160 9.70 -13.32 17.11
N SER A 161 9.04 -13.71 18.21
CA SER A 161 7.57 -13.74 18.27
C SER A 161 6.94 -12.37 18.07
N ARG A 162 7.47 -11.33 18.74
CA ARG A 162 7.01 -9.93 18.57
C ARG A 162 7.23 -9.44 17.14
N TYR A 163 8.37 -9.77 16.56
CA TYR A 163 8.72 -9.43 15.19
C TYR A 163 7.71 -10.02 14.18
N ARG A 164 7.40 -11.32 14.30
CA ARG A 164 6.36 -11.97 13.47
C ARG A 164 4.97 -11.36 13.67
N SER A 165 4.60 -11.07 14.92
CA SER A 165 3.29 -10.47 15.22
C SER A 165 3.14 -9.09 14.58
N PHE A 166 4.20 -8.27 14.62
CA PHE A 166 4.24 -6.99 13.92
C PHE A 166 4.09 -7.19 12.41
N LEU A 167 4.90 -8.06 11.80
CA LEU A 167 4.83 -8.32 10.36
C LEU A 167 3.47 -8.85 9.92
N ASN A 168 2.81 -9.71 10.69
CA ASN A 168 1.48 -10.22 10.35
C ASN A 168 0.38 -9.15 10.42
N SER A 169 0.58 -8.09 11.20
CA SER A 169 -0.41 -7.01 11.36
C SER A 169 -0.13 -5.79 10.48
N ILE A 170 1.08 -5.65 9.92
CA ILE A 170 1.52 -4.43 9.22
C ILE A 170 0.76 -4.14 7.92
N LEU A 171 0.20 -5.16 7.26
CA LEU A 171 -0.55 -4.98 6.00
C LEU A 171 -1.98 -4.45 6.22
N ASN A 172 -2.54 -4.66 7.41
CA ASN A 172 -3.84 -4.11 7.81
C ASN A 172 -3.74 -3.52 9.22
N PRO A 173 -2.94 -2.46 9.42
CA PRO A 173 -2.73 -1.94 10.76
C PRO A 173 -4.00 -1.24 11.26
N ASN A 174 -4.13 -1.11 12.57
CA ASN A 174 -5.05 -0.15 13.19
C ASN A 174 -4.34 1.16 13.59
N ASP A 175 -3.00 1.13 13.60
CA ASP A 175 -2.16 2.23 14.05
C ASP A 175 -1.79 3.20 12.92
N SER A 176 -1.28 4.36 13.31
CA SER A 176 -0.70 5.35 12.39
C SER A 176 0.68 4.92 11.88
N VAL A 177 1.06 5.41 10.70
CA VAL A 177 2.37 5.13 10.07
C VAL A 177 3.54 5.49 10.99
N SER A 178 3.44 6.61 11.72
CA SER A 178 4.47 7.05 12.66
C SER A 178 4.64 6.10 13.85
N HIS A 179 3.55 5.55 14.37
CA HIS A 179 3.59 4.56 15.45
C HIS A 179 4.22 3.25 14.96
N LEU A 180 3.80 2.78 13.78
CA LEU A 180 4.35 1.58 13.13
C LEU A 180 5.85 1.72 12.88
N LYS A 181 6.31 2.89 12.43
CA LYS A 181 7.73 3.19 12.24
C LYS A 181 8.51 3.05 13.54
N SER A 182 8.02 3.64 14.63
CA SER A 182 8.70 3.56 15.92
C SER A 182 8.76 2.12 16.44
N GLN A 183 7.68 1.35 16.26
CA GLN A 183 7.65 -0.07 16.62
C GLN A 183 8.65 -0.87 15.79
N TRP A 184 8.65 -0.65 14.47
CA TRP A 184 9.58 -1.32 13.55
C TRP A 184 11.02 -1.04 13.92
N GLN A 185 11.43 0.22 14.11
CA GLN A 185 12.83 0.55 14.44
C GLN A 185 13.30 -0.10 15.75
N GLY A 186 12.43 -0.22 16.75
CA GLY A 186 12.75 -0.92 17.98
C GLY A 186 12.88 -2.43 17.77
N LEU A 187 11.99 -3.01 16.97
CA LEU A 187 11.97 -4.44 16.66
C LEU A 187 13.13 -4.86 15.75
N GLU A 188 13.38 -4.12 14.67
CA GLU A 188 14.48 -4.33 13.71
C GLU A 188 15.82 -4.32 14.46
N LYS A 189 16.07 -3.29 15.28
CA LYS A 189 17.31 -3.22 16.07
C LYS A 189 17.44 -4.38 17.06
N ALA A 190 16.36 -4.82 17.69
CA ALA A 190 16.38 -5.96 18.61
C ALA A 190 16.66 -7.27 17.85
N PHE A 191 16.06 -7.41 16.66
CA PHE A 191 16.14 -8.57 15.80
C PHE A 191 17.51 -8.69 15.11
N GLU A 192 18.14 -7.58 14.70
CA GLU A 192 19.49 -7.53 14.14
C GLU A 192 20.58 -8.05 15.10
N ASN A 193 20.32 -8.06 16.40
CA ASN A 193 21.26 -8.64 17.38
C ASN A 193 21.19 -10.18 17.43
N LEU A 194 20.22 -10.78 16.73
CA LEU A 194 20.09 -12.23 16.61
C LEU A 194 20.79 -12.72 15.35
N ASP A 195 21.13 -14.01 15.31
CA ASP A 195 21.55 -14.67 14.08
C ASP A 195 20.32 -14.94 13.21
N THR A 196 20.17 -14.15 12.15
CA THR A 196 19.00 -14.18 11.27
C THR A 196 19.22 -14.93 9.96
N ASP A 197 20.45 -15.35 9.66
CA ASP A 197 20.79 -16.06 8.44
C ASP A 197 21.79 -17.22 8.66
N TRP A 198 21.50 -18.37 8.02
CA TRP A 198 22.40 -19.53 8.07
C TRP A 198 23.79 -19.24 7.49
N LYS A 199 23.88 -18.38 6.47
CA LYS A 199 25.16 -18.02 5.83
C LYS A 199 26.03 -17.12 6.71
N GLY A 200 25.44 -16.23 7.50
CA GLY A 200 26.16 -15.43 8.49
C GLY A 200 26.63 -16.32 9.63
N PHE A 201 25.75 -17.18 10.14
CA PHE A 201 26.08 -18.18 11.16
C PHE A 201 27.25 -19.07 10.70
N GLN A 202 27.15 -19.66 9.51
CA GLN A 202 28.20 -20.47 8.89
C GLN A 202 29.56 -19.76 8.85
N ARG A 203 29.60 -18.53 8.29
CA ARG A 203 30.85 -17.78 8.14
C ARG A 203 31.46 -17.38 9.47
N ARG A 204 30.63 -17.03 10.47
CA ARG A 204 31.10 -16.64 11.81
C ARG A 204 31.76 -17.80 12.53
N HIS A 205 31.18 -18.98 12.40
CA HIS A 205 31.64 -20.19 13.09
C HIS A 205 32.54 -21.08 12.24
N GLY A 206 32.81 -20.71 10.98
CA GLY A 206 33.68 -21.46 10.08
C GLY A 206 33.13 -22.83 9.69
N LEU A 207 31.81 -22.98 9.65
CA LEU A 207 31.14 -24.26 9.42
C LEU A 207 31.14 -24.64 7.93
N SER A 208 31.25 -25.92 7.65
CA SER A 208 31.09 -26.47 6.31
C SER A 208 29.62 -26.42 5.85
N ASP A 209 29.40 -26.47 4.54
CA ASP A 209 28.04 -26.51 3.98
C ASP A 209 27.27 -27.73 4.50
N GLN A 210 27.94 -28.88 4.64
CA GLN A 210 27.34 -30.09 5.17
C GLN A 210 26.87 -29.90 6.62
N THR A 211 27.69 -29.29 7.47
CA THR A 211 27.34 -29.03 8.87
C THR A 211 26.15 -28.08 8.99
N ILE A 212 25.99 -27.12 8.08
CA ILE A 212 24.80 -26.26 8.05
C ILE A 212 23.54 -27.04 7.67
N GLU A 213 23.61 -27.96 6.71
CA GLU A 213 22.47 -28.81 6.36
C GLU A 213 22.08 -29.75 7.52
N ASP A 214 23.07 -30.29 8.22
CA ASP A 214 22.86 -31.10 9.42
C ASP A 214 22.16 -30.28 10.53
N LEU A 215 22.58 -29.02 10.75
CA LEU A 215 21.97 -28.10 11.73
C LEU A 215 20.55 -27.67 11.35
N LYS A 216 20.27 -27.47 10.05
CA LYS A 216 18.90 -27.21 9.58
C LYS A 216 17.99 -28.39 9.90
N THR A 217 18.44 -29.61 9.61
CA THR A 217 17.70 -30.83 9.92
C THR A 217 17.44 -30.95 11.43
N LEU A 218 18.46 -30.67 12.25
CA LEU A 218 18.32 -30.63 13.71
C LEU A 218 17.30 -29.60 14.18
N SER A 219 17.25 -28.41 13.56
CA SER A 219 16.29 -27.37 13.92
C SER A 219 14.83 -27.74 13.61
N GLU A 220 14.61 -28.62 12.63
CA GLU A 220 13.27 -29.07 12.20
C GLU A 220 12.78 -30.28 13.00
N VAL A 221 13.65 -31.27 13.21
CA VAL A 221 13.30 -32.55 13.83
C VAL A 221 13.57 -32.55 15.34
N GLY A 222 14.39 -31.61 15.82
CA GLY A 222 14.78 -31.45 17.22
C GLY A 222 15.82 -32.48 17.71
N GLN A 223 16.10 -33.52 16.90
CA GLN A 223 17.09 -34.56 17.17
C GLN A 223 17.72 -35.01 15.83
N VAL A 224 19.02 -35.27 15.85
CA VAL A 224 19.75 -35.94 14.76
C VAL A 224 20.61 -37.02 15.40
N ASP A 225 20.55 -38.24 14.85
CA ASP A 225 21.39 -39.33 15.31
C ASP A 225 22.85 -39.03 14.97
N LEU A 226 23.76 -39.19 15.94
CA LEU A 226 25.19 -38.92 15.72
C LEU A 226 25.79 -39.80 14.63
N ASP A 227 25.24 -40.99 14.42
CA ASP A 227 25.66 -41.93 13.38
C ASP A 227 25.33 -41.42 11.96
N ASP A 228 24.36 -40.49 11.84
CA ASP A 228 24.00 -39.84 10.58
C ASP A 228 24.85 -38.58 10.31
N LEU A 229 25.67 -38.15 11.28
CA LEU A 229 26.55 -37.00 11.16
C LEU A 229 27.97 -37.42 10.75
N SER A 230 28.60 -36.61 9.91
CA SER A 230 30.02 -36.79 9.62
C SER A 230 30.88 -36.41 10.83
N ASP A 231 32.02 -37.09 11.03
CA ASP A 231 33.00 -36.72 12.07
C ASP A 231 33.41 -35.25 11.98
N THR A 232 33.51 -34.72 10.76
CA THR A 232 33.78 -33.30 10.51
C THR A 232 32.66 -32.42 11.07
N SER A 233 31.39 -32.74 10.77
CA SER A 233 30.23 -32.00 11.29
C SER A 233 30.15 -32.03 12.80
N VAL A 234 30.37 -33.20 13.42
CA VAL A 234 30.35 -33.31 14.89
C VAL A 234 31.44 -32.44 15.52
N ASN A 235 32.67 -32.49 14.99
CA ASN A 235 33.76 -31.68 15.51
C ASN A 235 33.52 -30.18 15.32
N GLU A 236 33.05 -29.76 14.14
CA GLU A 236 32.73 -28.36 13.86
C GLU A 236 31.62 -27.84 14.78
N MET A 237 30.57 -28.62 15.02
CA MET A 237 29.51 -28.21 15.95
C MET A 237 29.98 -28.20 17.41
N LEU A 238 30.81 -29.16 17.82
CA LEU A 238 31.42 -29.17 19.15
C LEU A 238 32.41 -28.02 19.34
N ASP A 239 32.96 -27.42 18.29
CA ASP A 239 33.82 -26.23 18.42
C ASP A 239 33.04 -24.94 18.62
N VAL A 240 31.72 -24.94 18.40
CA VAL A 240 30.82 -23.81 18.67
C VAL A 240 30.27 -23.91 20.09
N PRO A 241 30.66 -23.01 21.03
CA PRO A 241 30.24 -23.09 22.43
C PRO A 241 28.72 -23.17 22.62
N GLU A 242 27.97 -22.46 21.78
CA GLU A 242 26.51 -22.36 21.84
C GLU A 242 25.80 -23.65 21.40
N LEU A 243 26.44 -24.46 20.54
CA LEU A 243 25.87 -25.74 20.07
C LEU A 243 26.19 -26.91 21.02
N ARG A 244 27.26 -26.81 21.81
CA ARG A 244 27.69 -27.85 22.77
C ARG A 244 26.59 -28.24 23.76
N SER A 245 25.77 -27.28 24.20
CA SER A 245 24.69 -27.54 25.16
C SER A 245 23.50 -28.28 24.56
N THR A 246 23.32 -28.19 23.25
CA THR A 246 22.14 -28.72 22.54
C THR A 246 22.42 -30.09 21.93
N ILE A 247 23.67 -30.35 21.53
CA ILE A 247 24.11 -31.67 21.10
C ILE A 247 24.19 -32.56 22.32
N LYS A 248 23.06 -33.15 22.70
CA LYS A 248 23.04 -34.29 23.60
C LYS A 248 23.70 -35.44 22.88
N VAL A 249 24.99 -35.62 23.15
CA VAL A 249 25.70 -36.84 22.81
C VAL A 249 25.06 -37.96 23.64
N SER A 250 24.07 -38.65 23.06
CA SER A 250 23.64 -39.94 23.58
C SER A 250 24.71 -40.95 23.17
N LEU A 251 25.70 -41.11 24.05
CA LEU A 251 26.65 -42.23 24.02
C LEU A 251 25.95 -43.53 24.46
#